data_AF-A0A958HS31-F1
#
_entry.id   AF-A0A958HS31-F1
#
_cell.length_a   1.000
_cell.length_b   1.000
_cell.length_c   1.000
_cell.angle_alpha   90.00
_cell.angle_beta   90.00
_cell.angle_gamma   90.00
#
_symmetry.space_group_name_H-M   'P 1'
#
loop_
_entity.id
_entity.type
_entity.pdbx_description
1 polymer ?
#
loop_
_entity_poly.entity_id
_entity_poly.type
_entity_poly.pdbx_seq_one_letter_code
_entity_poly.pdbx_strand_id
1 'polypeptide(L)'
;AAARRETASGIYNIVDGRMTYREFVQPLVKLAGGRVHSIPFWLLWPAALISEGITHLTGRWLPLSVNRMQILVDRSRVRFASADKACNELGWLPQRDFAEGMRLTAEWLREHRYIK
;
A
#
# COMPACT_ATOMS: atom_id res chain seq x y z
N ALA A 1 21.08 -9.50 -39.62
CA ALA A 1 20.91 -8.20 -38.94
C ALA A 1 20.70 -8.48 -37.45
N ALA A 2 21.65 -8.08 -36.59
CA ALA A 2 21.51 -8.27 -35.15
C ALA A 2 20.50 -7.25 -34.61
N ALA A 3 19.37 -7.73 -34.11
CA ALA A 3 18.38 -6.88 -33.45
C ALA A 3 19.05 -6.16 -32.28
N ARG A 4 19.05 -4.82 -32.33
CA ARG A 4 19.50 -3.97 -31.24
C ARG A 4 18.68 -4.37 -30.01
N ARG A 5 19.33 -4.94 -28.99
CA ARG A 5 18.72 -5.02 -27.66
C ARG A 5 18.61 -3.57 -27.19
N GLU A 6 17.43 -2.98 -27.31
CA GLU A 6 17.15 -1.74 -26.61
C GLU A 6 17.40 -1.99 -25.12
N THR A 7 18.42 -1.33 -24.57
CA THR A 7 18.76 -1.46 -23.17
C THR A 7 17.61 -0.89 -22.36
N ALA A 8 16.87 -1.74 -21.66
CA ALA A 8 15.82 -1.33 -20.75
C ALA A 8 16.37 -0.24 -19.81
N SER A 9 15.76 0.95 -19.82
CA SER A 9 16.24 2.11 -19.08
C SER A 9 15.10 2.94 -18.48
N GLY A 10 15.39 3.57 -17.33
CA GLY A 10 14.47 4.46 -16.62
C GLY A 10 13.87 3.85 -15.34
N ILE A 11 12.82 4.49 -14.84
CA ILE A 11 12.13 4.10 -13.59
C ILE A 11 11.05 3.07 -13.93
N TYR A 12 10.99 2.00 -13.14
CA TYR A 12 9.98 0.94 -13.24
C TYR A 12 9.18 0.89 -11.94
N ASN A 13 7.87 0.70 -12.07
CA ASN A 13 6.99 0.43 -10.95
C ASN A 13 6.78 -1.09 -10.85
N ILE A 14 6.93 -1.61 -9.64
CA ILE A 14 6.70 -3.03 -9.33
C ILE A 14 5.45 -3.08 -8.46
N VAL A 15 4.36 -3.56 -9.04
CA VAL A 15 3.05 -3.64 -8.37
C VAL A 15 2.36 -4.95 -8.72
N ASP A 16 1.80 -5.60 -7.70
CA ASP A 16 1.09 -6.87 -7.83
C ASP A 16 -0.34 -6.62 -8.35
N GLY A 17 -0.45 -6.27 -9.63
CA GLY A 17 -1.71 -5.98 -10.28
C GLY A 17 -2.37 -4.65 -9.88
N ARG A 18 -3.58 -4.43 -10.38
CA ARG A 18 -4.39 -3.24 -10.07
C ARG A 18 -5.30 -3.54 -8.89
N MET A 19 -5.03 -2.93 -7.75
CA MET A 19 -5.89 -3.02 -6.57
C MET A 19 -6.18 -1.63 -6.01
N THR A 20 -7.29 -1.50 -5.32
CA THR A 20 -7.62 -0.33 -4.53
C THR A 20 -6.92 -0.39 -3.17
N TYR A 21 -6.77 0.76 -2.51
CA TYR A 21 -6.23 0.80 -1.15
C TYR A 21 -7.04 -0.03 -0.16
N ARG A 22 -8.38 -0.13 -0.37
CA ARG A 22 -9.24 -0.98 0.45
C ARG A 22 -8.93 -2.46 0.26
N GLU A 23 -8.78 -2.91 -0.99
CA GLU A 23 -8.43 -4.31 -1.31
C GLU A 23 -7.07 -4.70 -0.74
N PHE A 24 -6.12 -3.77 -0.71
CA PHE A 24 -4.82 -3.98 -0.07
C PHE A 24 -4.91 -4.08 1.46
N VAL A 25 -5.62 -3.16 2.12
CA VAL A 25 -5.64 -3.07 3.60
C VAL A 25 -6.60 -4.07 4.25
N GLN A 26 -7.70 -4.42 3.58
CA GLN A 26 -8.75 -5.25 4.19
C GLN A 26 -8.27 -6.64 4.64
N PRO A 27 -7.44 -7.38 3.87
CA PRO A 27 -6.88 -8.65 4.33
C PRO A 27 -6.01 -8.50 5.59
N LEU A 28 -5.18 -7.46 5.66
CA LEU A 28 -4.34 -7.18 6.83
C LEU A 28 -5.19 -6.90 8.08
N VAL A 29 -6.25 -6.10 7.94
CA VAL A 29 -7.19 -5.80 9.04
C VAL A 29 -7.90 -7.07 9.51
N LYS A 30 -8.29 -7.95 8.59
CA LYS A 30 -8.88 -9.26 8.94
C LYS A 30 -7.89 -10.15 9.70
N LEU A 31 -6.61 -10.18 9.30
CA LEU A 31 -5.57 -10.92 10.02
C LEU A 31 -5.36 -10.41 11.45
N ALA A 32 -5.49 -9.10 11.66
CA ALA A 32 -5.45 -8.50 12.99
C ALA A 32 -6.75 -8.68 13.79
N GLY A 33 -7.75 -9.42 13.27
CA GLY A 33 -9.06 -9.61 13.92
C GLY A 33 -9.97 -8.37 13.89
N GLY A 34 -9.62 -7.36 13.08
CA GLY A 34 -10.34 -6.09 13.00
C GLY A 34 -11.39 -6.04 11.89
N ARG A 35 -12.04 -4.87 11.78
CA ARG A 35 -12.98 -4.55 10.70
C ARG A 35 -12.67 -3.17 10.12
N VAL A 36 -12.78 -3.04 8.80
CA VAL A 36 -12.60 -1.77 8.10
C VAL A 36 -13.91 -0.98 8.17
N HIS A 37 -13.84 0.26 8.66
CA HIS A 37 -14.96 1.19 8.69
C HIS A 37 -14.69 2.37 7.77
N SER A 38 -15.72 2.84 7.08
CA SER A 38 -15.65 4.05 6.26
C SER A 38 -15.86 5.28 7.15
N ILE A 39 -14.99 6.27 7.01
CA ILE A 39 -15.10 7.55 7.73
C ILE A 39 -15.46 8.63 6.72
N PRO A 40 -16.45 9.51 7.01
CA PRO A 40 -16.75 10.65 6.17
C PRO A 40 -15.52 11.54 5.94
N PHE A 41 -15.29 11.93 4.69
CA PHE A 41 -14.09 12.66 4.28
C PHE A 41 -13.88 13.97 5.06
N TRP A 42 -14.96 14.71 5.34
CA TRP A 42 -14.92 15.98 6.07
C TRP A 42 -14.42 15.84 7.51
N LEU A 43 -14.53 14.65 8.12
CA LEU A 43 -14.00 14.37 9.46
C LEU A 43 -12.50 14.10 9.46
N LEU A 44 -11.92 13.73 8.32
CA LEU A 44 -10.51 13.35 8.27
C LEU A 44 -9.57 14.55 8.48
N TRP A 45 -9.95 15.72 7.98
CA TRP A 45 -9.15 16.95 8.11
C TRP A 45 -8.99 17.43 9.56
N PRO A 46 -10.08 17.67 10.33
CA PRO A 46 -9.94 18.06 11.73
C PRO A 46 -9.26 16.96 12.56
N ALA A 47 -9.54 15.68 12.30
CA ALA A 47 -8.90 14.57 13.01
C ALA A 47 -7.38 14.54 12.77
N ALA A 48 -6.93 14.80 11.53
CA ALA A 48 -5.52 14.86 11.20
C ALA A 48 -4.80 16.03 11.89
N LEU A 49 -5.43 17.22 11.94
CA LEU A 49 -4.87 18.38 12.63
C LEU A 49 -4.73 18.15 14.15
N ILE A 50 -5.75 17.57 14.77
CA ILE A 50 -5.71 17.21 16.20
C ILE A 50 -4.58 16.21 16.46
N SER A 51 -4.45 15.21 15.61
CA SER A 51 -3.42 14.18 15.70
C SER A 51 -2.01 14.76 15.56
N GLU A 52 -1.78 15.69 14.62
CA GLU A 52 -0.51 16.41 14.51
C GLU A 52 -0.24 17.28 15.74
N GLY A 53 -1.25 17.99 16.25
CA GLY A 53 -1.13 18.76 17.49
C GLY A 53 -0.71 17.91 18.68
N ILE A 54 -1.34 16.75 18.88
CA ILE A 54 -0.96 15.80 19.94
C ILE A 54 0.46 15.28 19.70
N THR A 55 0.82 14.96 18.46
CA THR A 55 2.17 14.47 18.11
C THR A 55 3.23 15.52 18.45
N HIS A 56 3.00 16.78 18.10
CA HIS A 56 3.90 17.90 18.40
C HIS A 56 4.00 18.17 19.90
N LEU A 57 2.90 18.08 20.65
CA LEU A 57 2.87 18.36 22.09
C LEU A 57 3.46 17.23 22.93
N THR A 58 3.26 15.98 22.52
CA THR A 58 3.62 14.80 23.33
C THR A 58 4.87 14.08 22.82
N GLY A 59 5.35 14.41 21.62
CA GLY A 59 6.39 13.66 20.92
C GLY A 59 5.96 12.24 20.52
N ARG A 60 4.72 11.82 20.82
CA ARG A 60 4.21 10.49 20.49
C ARG A 60 3.72 10.49 19.07
N TRP A 61 4.29 9.60 18.28
CA TRP A 61 3.85 9.38 16.92
C TRP A 61 2.40 8.88 16.90
N LEU A 62 1.56 9.54 16.11
CA LEU A 62 0.21 9.10 15.80
C LEU A 62 0.11 8.70 14.32
N PRO A 63 -0.68 7.66 14.00
CA PRO A 63 -0.75 7.13 12.64
C PRO A 63 -1.44 8.07 11.65
N LEU A 64 -2.32 8.95 12.15
CA LEU A 64 -3.05 9.93 11.34
C LEU A 64 -2.29 11.26 11.28
N SER A 65 -2.02 11.76 10.08
CA SER A 65 -1.45 13.09 9.86
C SER A 65 -2.01 13.71 8.59
N VAL A 66 -1.92 15.03 8.43
CA VAL A 66 -2.43 15.76 7.28
C VAL A 66 -1.72 15.28 6.01
N ASN A 67 -0.39 15.13 6.08
CA ASN A 67 0.39 14.62 4.95
C ASN A 67 -0.05 13.20 4.54
N ARG A 68 -0.24 12.28 5.50
CA ARG A 68 -0.68 10.91 5.19
C ARG A 68 -2.08 10.86 4.63
N MET A 69 -2.96 11.69 5.16
CA MET A 69 -4.32 11.84 4.66
C MET A 69 -4.33 12.37 3.22
N GLN A 70 -3.50 13.37 2.90
CA GLN A 70 -3.35 13.87 1.53
C GLN A 70 -2.89 12.76 0.58
N ILE A 71 -1.90 11.96 0.96
CA ILE A 71 -1.49 10.81 0.14
C ILE A 71 -2.69 9.87 -0.06
N LEU A 72 -3.57 9.66 0.95
CA LEU A 72 -4.68 8.69 0.91
C LEU A 72 -5.85 9.14 0.06
N VAL A 73 -6.03 10.45 -0.03
CA VAL A 73 -7.18 11.11 -0.63
C VAL A 73 -6.88 11.53 -2.06
N ASP A 74 -5.61 11.82 -2.36
CA ASP A 74 -5.15 12.16 -3.69
C ASP A 74 -5.30 10.97 -4.62
N ARG A 75 -6.45 10.94 -5.32
CA ARG A 75 -6.77 9.95 -6.35
C ARG A 75 -5.93 10.09 -7.61
N SER A 76 -5.26 11.24 -7.81
CA SER A 76 -4.39 11.48 -8.97
C SER A 76 -3.04 10.79 -8.84
N ARG A 77 -2.60 10.52 -7.60
CA ARG A 77 -1.49 9.63 -7.30
C ARG A 77 -1.99 8.20 -7.30
N VAL A 78 -2.09 7.62 -8.48
CA VAL A 78 -2.35 6.19 -8.70
C VAL A 78 -1.28 5.42 -7.92
N ARG A 79 -1.59 5.05 -6.66
CA ARG A 79 -0.67 4.37 -5.72
C ARG A 79 -0.25 2.97 -6.19
N PHE A 80 -0.83 2.52 -7.29
CA PHE A 80 -0.48 1.32 -8.01
C PHE A 80 -0.19 1.72 -9.45
N ALA A 81 0.85 2.52 -9.63
CA ALA A 81 1.34 2.88 -10.95
C ALA A 81 1.65 1.56 -11.68
N SER A 82 0.98 1.36 -12.80
CA SER A 82 0.94 0.06 -13.48
C SER A 82 2.35 -0.52 -13.68
N ALA A 83 2.48 -1.82 -13.50
CA ALA A 83 3.72 -2.53 -13.81
C ALA A 83 3.93 -2.75 -15.32
N ASP A 84 3.02 -2.23 -16.17
CA ASP A 84 3.03 -2.45 -17.63
C ASP A 84 4.40 -2.20 -18.27
N LYS A 85 5.12 -1.15 -17.85
CA LYS A 85 6.47 -0.87 -18.36
C LYS A 85 7.46 -1.99 -18.01
N ALA A 86 7.43 -2.47 -16.77
CA ALA A 86 8.28 -3.56 -16.31
C ALA A 86 7.91 -4.89 -16.99
N CYS A 87 6.61 -5.17 -17.15
CA CYS A 87 6.13 -6.34 -17.88
C CYS A 87 6.61 -6.34 -19.34
N ASN A 88 6.47 -5.20 -20.03
CA ASN A 88 6.76 -5.10 -21.45
C ASN A 88 8.26 -5.04 -21.76
N GLU A 89 9.05 -4.30 -20.97
CA GLU A 89 10.48 -4.09 -21.26
C GLU A 89 11.41 -5.07 -20.55
N LEU A 90 11.03 -5.55 -19.36
CA LEU A 90 11.86 -6.44 -18.54
C LEU A 90 11.38 -7.89 -18.55
N GLY A 91 10.19 -8.17 -19.12
CA GLY A 91 9.52 -9.46 -18.96
C GLY A 91 9.17 -9.77 -17.51
N TRP A 92 9.08 -8.72 -16.66
CA TRP A 92 8.77 -8.90 -15.25
C TRP A 92 7.33 -9.39 -15.09
N LEU A 93 7.16 -10.43 -14.28
CA LEU A 93 5.85 -10.92 -13.87
C LEU A 93 5.90 -11.23 -12.37
N PRO A 94 4.85 -10.92 -11.59
CA PRO A 94 4.78 -11.32 -10.20
C PRO A 94 4.77 -12.85 -10.13
N GLN A 95 5.71 -13.42 -9.37
CA GLN A 95 5.82 -14.88 -9.20
C GLN A 95 4.68 -15.45 -8.35
N ARG A 96 4.11 -14.62 -7.49
CA ARG A 96 3.00 -14.95 -6.60
C ARG A 96 1.95 -13.87 -6.72
N ASP A 97 0.69 -14.28 -6.66
CA ASP A 97 -0.38 -13.31 -6.56
C ASP A 97 -0.50 -12.74 -5.13
N PHE A 98 -1.28 -11.68 -5.00
CA PHE A 98 -1.49 -11.01 -3.72
C PHE A 98 -2.12 -11.94 -2.67
N ALA A 99 -3.01 -12.86 -3.08
CA ALA A 99 -3.69 -13.76 -2.15
C ALA A 99 -2.70 -14.79 -1.55
N GLU A 100 -1.82 -15.35 -2.37
CA GLU A 100 -0.74 -16.23 -1.93
C GLU A 100 0.24 -15.47 -1.01
N GLY A 101 0.65 -14.26 -1.39
CA GLY A 101 1.50 -13.41 -0.56
C GLY A 101 0.88 -13.13 0.82
N MET A 102 -0.42 -12.85 0.87
CA MET A 102 -1.17 -12.66 2.12
C MET A 102 -1.28 -13.94 2.95
N ARG A 103 -1.43 -15.12 2.32
CA ARG A 103 -1.43 -16.41 3.02
C ARG A 103 -0.08 -16.66 3.70
N LEU A 104 1.02 -16.49 2.96
CA LEU A 104 2.39 -16.65 3.48
C LEU A 104 2.68 -15.67 4.62
N THR A 105 2.22 -14.41 4.47
CA THR A 105 2.32 -13.41 5.53
C THR A 105 1.57 -13.84 6.79
N ALA A 106 0.36 -14.36 6.64
CA ALA A 106 -0.44 -14.85 7.76
C ALA A 106 0.21 -16.03 8.50
N GLU A 107 0.79 -16.96 7.75
CA GLU A 107 1.55 -18.10 8.32
C GLU A 107 2.73 -17.61 9.15
N TRP A 108 3.57 -16.76 8.57
CA TRP A 108 4.70 -16.17 9.27
C TRP A 108 4.28 -15.42 10.54
N LEU A 109 3.20 -14.63 10.48
CA LEU A 109 2.69 -13.89 11.64
C LEU A 109 2.19 -14.81 12.76
N ARG A 110 1.59 -15.96 12.44
CA ARG A 110 1.16 -16.97 13.43
C ARG A 110 2.34 -17.69 14.05
N GLU A 111 3.32 -18.09 13.23
CA GLU A 111 4.55 -18.75 13.70
C GLU A 111 5.28 -17.89 14.75
N HIS A 112 5.29 -16.58 14.54
CA HIS A 112 5.93 -15.61 15.44
C HIS A 112 4.99 -15.05 16.52
N ARG A 113 3.76 -15.57 16.62
CA ARG A 113 2.76 -15.20 17.63
C ARG A 113 2.36 -13.72 17.62
N TYR A 114 2.48 -13.04 16.47
CA TYR A 114 1.95 -11.69 16.28
C TYR A 114 0.43 -11.68 16.14
N ILE A 115 -0.13 -12.75 15.58
CA ILE A 115 -1.57 -13.00 15.47
C ILE A 115 -1.87 -14.42 15.98
N LYS A 116 -3.13 -14.66 16.35
CA LYS A 116 -3.60 -15.98 16.82
C LYS A 116 -3.84 -16.95 15.67
#